data_AF-A0A1H4KCJ5-F1
#
_entry.id   AF-A0A1H4KCJ5-F1
#
_cell.length_a   1.000
_cell.length_b   1.000
_cell.length_c   1.000
_cell.angle_alpha   90.00
_cell.angle_beta   90.00
_cell.angle_gamma   90.00
#
_symmetry.space_group_name_H-M   'P 1'
#
loop_
_entity.id
_entity.type
_entity.pdbx_description
1 polymer ?
#
loop_
_entity_poly.entity_id
_entity_poly.type
_entity_poly.pdbx_seq_one_letter_code
_entity_poly.pdbx_strand_id
1 'polypeptide(L)'
;MKTQVRLNLYERGIVESLVTSFGYTAETARELVVQYVKVIRALGGYDTCYDHAERLVQAQKANYLPEEWLERIHVIELEAAKDKGISHLERRSDFANVR
;
A
#
# COMPACT_ATOMS: atom_id res chain seq x y z
N MET A 1 23.88 -15.69 7.09
CA MET A 1 24.10 -14.52 6.20
C MET A 1 22.85 -13.66 6.26
N LYS A 2 22.87 -12.51 6.96
CA LYS A 2 21.70 -11.61 6.98
C LYS A 2 21.69 -10.84 5.66
N THR A 3 20.83 -11.23 4.72
CA THR A 3 20.61 -10.50 3.47
C THR A 3 20.22 -9.07 3.83
N GLN A 4 21.17 -8.14 3.74
CA GLN A 4 20.88 -6.72 3.95
C GLN A 4 20.06 -6.23 2.77
N VAL A 5 18.73 -6.36 2.87
CA VAL A 5 17.81 -5.76 1.91
C VAL A 5 18.07 -4.26 1.89
N ARG A 6 18.62 -3.77 0.77
CA ARG A 6 18.85 -2.34 0.56
C ARG A 6 17.50 -1.68 0.30
N LEU A 7 17.05 -0.90 1.27
CA LEU A 7 15.88 -0.05 1.13
C LEU A 7 16.22 1.16 0.24
N ASN A 8 15.38 1.41 -0.75
CA ASN A 8 15.40 2.62 -1.56
C ASN A 8 14.95 3.85 -0.74
N LEU A 9 15.17 5.05 -1.26
CA LEU A 9 14.85 6.31 -0.56
C LEU A 9 13.37 6.36 -0.11
N TYR A 10 12.46 5.88 -0.96
CA TYR A 10 11.04 5.80 -0.64
C TYR A 10 10.74 4.83 0.52
N GLU A 11 11.29 3.61 0.43
CA GLU A 11 11.12 2.58 1.47
C GLU A 11 11.72 3.05 2.82
N ARG A 12 12.80 3.85 2.78
CA ARG A 12 13.36 4.50 3.99
C ARG A 12 12.43 5.57 4.56
N GLY A 13 11.77 6.36 3.72
CA GLY A 13 10.77 7.34 4.16
C GLY A 13 9.58 6.69 4.87
N ILE A 14 9.18 5.50 4.42
CA ILE A 14 8.14 4.70 5.09
C ILE A 14 8.62 4.22 6.47
N VAL A 15 9.88 3.72 6.56
CA VAL A 15 10.48 3.35 7.86
C VAL A 15 10.52 4.54 8.81
N GLU A 16 10.94 5.72 8.32
CA GLU A 16 10.97 6.93 9.14
C GLU A 16 9.57 7.29 9.65
N SER A 17 8.56 7.24 8.78
CA SER A 17 7.16 7.49 9.15
C SER A 17 6.65 6.49 10.20
N LEU A 18 7.00 5.21 10.09
CA LEU A 18 6.65 4.19 11.10
C LEU A 18 7.28 4.48 12.47
N VAL A 19 8.52 4.98 12.47
CA VAL A 19 9.23 5.34 13.71
C VAL A 19 8.64 6.60 14.33
N THR A 20 8.49 7.67 13.55
CA THR A 20 8.09 8.99 14.05
C THR A 20 6.61 9.06 14.38
N SER A 21 5.74 8.48 13.55
CA SER A 21 4.29 8.65 13.66
C SER A 21 3.61 7.51 14.41
N PHE A 22 4.18 6.31 14.37
CA PHE A 22 3.58 5.11 14.96
C PHE A 22 4.39 4.52 16.12
N GLY A 23 5.56 5.10 16.44
CA GLY A 23 6.37 4.71 17.60
C GLY A 23 7.07 3.36 17.47
N TYR A 24 7.21 2.84 16.25
CA TYR A 24 7.96 1.60 16.03
C TYR A 24 9.46 1.83 16.23
N THR A 25 10.17 0.77 16.62
CA THR A 25 11.64 0.80 16.58
C THR A 25 12.12 0.75 15.12
N ALA A 26 13.28 1.33 14.85
CA ALA A 26 13.86 1.31 13.49
C ALA A 26 14.07 -0.11 12.96
N GLU A 27 14.36 -1.08 13.83
CA GLU A 27 14.54 -2.48 13.46
C GLU A 27 13.20 -3.12 13.06
N THR A 28 12.17 -2.99 13.91
CA THR A 28 10.83 -3.53 13.63
C THR A 28 10.19 -2.86 12.41
N ALA A 29 10.33 -1.53 12.28
CA ALA A 29 9.82 -0.79 11.13
C ALA A 29 10.47 -1.26 9.82
N ARG A 30 11.79 -1.51 9.85
CA ARG A 30 12.51 -2.06 8.70
C ARG A 30 12.05 -3.48 8.36
N GLU A 31 11.87 -4.34 9.35
CA GLU A 31 11.36 -5.70 9.12
C GLU A 31 9.96 -5.66 8.49
N LEU A 32 9.08 -4.80 8.98
CA LEU A 32 7.73 -4.62 8.45
C LEU A 32 7.76 -4.15 6.99
N VAL A 33 8.56 -3.13 6.67
CA VAL A 33 8.70 -2.64 5.30
C VAL A 33 9.28 -3.71 4.36
N VAL A 34 10.24 -4.52 4.83
CA VAL A 34 10.79 -5.63 4.03
C VAL A 34 9.76 -6.74 3.81
N GLN A 35 8.99 -7.10 4.84
CA GLN A 35 7.96 -8.13 4.76
C GLN A 35 6.87 -7.74 3.75
N TYR A 36 6.48 -6.47 3.72
CA TYR A 36 5.42 -5.95 2.86
C TYR A 36 5.94 -5.19 1.63
N VAL A 37 7.22 -5.34 1.28
CA VAL A 37 7.84 -4.63 0.16
C VAL A 37 7.11 -4.88 -1.16
N LYS A 38 6.55 -6.08 -1.34
CA LYS A 38 5.73 -6.44 -2.50
C LYS A 38 4.45 -5.60 -2.57
N VAL A 39 3.82 -5.34 -1.43
CA VAL A 39 2.61 -4.51 -1.35
C VAL A 39 2.90 -3.07 -1.68
N ILE A 40 3.96 -2.51 -1.10
CA ILE A 40 4.39 -1.11 -1.36
C ILE A 40 4.66 -0.91 -2.86
N ARG A 41 5.33 -1.89 -3.51
CA ARG A 41 5.63 -1.83 -4.94
C ARG A 41 4.41 -2.04 -5.83
N ALA A 42 3.42 -2.80 -5.36
CA ALA A 42 2.18 -3.05 -6.11
C ALA A 42 1.21 -1.87 -6.07
N LEU A 43 1.12 -1.17 -4.93
CA LEU A 43 0.30 0.04 -4.78
C LEU A 43 0.86 1.22 -5.61
N GLY A 44 2.16 1.24 -5.87
CA GLY A 44 2.81 2.30 -6.63
C GLY A 44 3.04 3.58 -5.81
N GLY A 45 3.65 4.58 -6.44
CA GLY A 45 4.15 5.79 -5.76
C GLY A 45 3.16 6.95 -5.66
N TYR A 46 1.85 6.70 -5.76
CA TYR A 46 0.83 7.76 -5.66
C TYR A 46 0.52 8.14 -4.21
N ASP A 47 0.68 7.20 -3.28
CA ASP A 47 0.50 7.43 -1.84
C ASP A 47 1.72 8.10 -1.20
N THR A 48 1.51 8.76 -0.06
CA THR A 48 2.64 9.29 0.71
C THR A 48 3.32 8.20 1.54
N CYS A 49 4.53 8.47 2.02
CA CYS A 49 5.23 7.57 2.95
C CYS A 49 4.40 7.30 4.22
N TYR A 50 3.64 8.30 4.67
CA TYR A 50 2.73 8.17 5.82
C TYR A 50 1.55 7.23 5.50
N ASP A 51 0.92 7.39 4.33
CA ASP A 51 -0.21 6.57 3.92
C ASP A 51 0.18 5.09 3.77
N HIS A 52 1.38 4.79 3.28
CA HIS A 52 1.89 3.42 3.30
C HIS A 52 2.18 2.93 4.71
N ALA A 53 2.81 3.76 5.56
CA ALA A 53 3.08 3.38 6.95
C ALA A 53 1.78 3.02 7.70
N GLU A 54 0.72 3.81 7.51
CA GLU A 54 -0.58 3.55 8.11
C GLU A 54 -1.16 2.21 7.62
N ARG A 55 -1.15 1.95 6.31
CA ARG A 55 -1.61 0.67 5.74
C ARG A 55 -0.81 -0.52 6.27
N LEU A 56 0.50 -0.39 6.44
CA LEU A 56 1.33 -1.46 7.02
C LEU A 56 0.96 -1.75 8.48
N VAL A 57 0.69 -0.70 9.27
CA VAL A 57 0.25 -0.84 10.66
C VAL A 57 -1.12 -1.51 10.73
N GLN A 58 -2.04 -1.16 9.83
CA GLN A 58 -3.34 -1.82 9.73
C GLN A 58 -3.20 -3.32 9.40
N ALA A 59 -2.38 -3.66 8.39
CA ALA A 59 -2.10 -5.05 8.03
C ALA A 59 -1.56 -5.85 9.22
N GLN A 60 -0.59 -5.27 9.95
CA GLN A 60 0.02 -5.90 11.10
C GLN A 60 -0.98 -6.11 12.24
N LYS A 61 -1.79 -5.10 12.57
CA LYS A 61 -2.83 -5.20 13.60
C LYS A 61 -3.89 -6.25 13.27
N ALA A 62 -4.21 -6.40 11.99
CA ALA A 62 -5.17 -7.39 11.52
C ALA A 62 -4.54 -8.77 11.24
N ASN A 63 -3.22 -8.92 11.43
CA ASN A 63 -2.45 -10.15 11.13
C ASN A 63 -2.64 -10.67 9.70
N TYR A 64 -2.84 -9.79 8.72
CA TYR A 64 -2.94 -10.19 7.32
C TYR A 64 -1.57 -10.57 6.76
N LEU A 65 -1.52 -11.56 5.87
CA LEU A 65 -0.33 -11.80 5.07
C LEU A 65 -0.19 -10.71 3.98
N PRO A 66 1.03 -10.44 3.47
CA PRO A 66 1.24 -9.42 2.43
C PRO A 66 0.37 -9.61 1.19
N GLU A 67 0.11 -10.87 0.80
CA GLU A 67 -0.71 -11.22 -0.37
C GLU A 67 -2.18 -10.91 -0.11
N GLU A 68 -2.70 -11.34 1.04
CA GLU A 68 -4.09 -11.05 1.47
C GLU A 68 -4.33 -9.55 1.67
N TRP A 69 -3.34 -8.84 2.21
CA TRP A 69 -3.43 -7.41 2.43
C TRP A 69 -3.50 -6.64 1.11
N LEU A 70 -2.75 -7.06 0.09
CA LEU A 70 -2.77 -6.44 -1.23
C LEU A 70 -4.16 -6.56 -1.89
N GLU A 71 -4.79 -7.73 -1.80
CA GLU A 71 -6.17 -7.92 -2.25
C GLU A 71 -7.15 -7.05 -1.46
N ARG A 72 -6.96 -6.97 -0.13
CA ARG A 72 -7.83 -6.18 0.74
C ARG A 72 -7.73 -4.68 0.47
N ILE A 73 -6.53 -4.16 0.25
CA ILE A 73 -6.32 -2.73 -0.06
C ILE A 73 -7.03 -2.36 -1.37
N HIS A 74 -6.92 -3.18 -2.42
CA HIS A 74 -7.64 -2.94 -3.67
C HIS A 74 -9.14 -2.81 -3.47
N VAL A 75 -9.72 -3.66 -2.61
CA VAL A 75 -11.14 -3.58 -2.25
C VAL A 75 -11.44 -2.29 -1.50
N ILE A 76 -10.64 -1.94 -0.49
CA ILE A 76 -10.82 -0.70 0.30
C ILE A 76 -10.72 0.54 -0.58
N GLU A 77 -9.77 0.60 -1.52
CA GLU A 77 -9.61 1.73 -2.44
C GLU A 77 -10.77 1.83 -3.43
N LEU A 78 -11.24 0.69 -3.94
CA LEU A 78 -12.42 0.63 -4.79
C LEU A 78 -13.70 1.07 -4.04
N GLU A 79 -13.83 0.67 -2.78
CA GLU A 79 -14.94 1.10 -1.90
C GLU A 79 -14.85 2.58 -1.56
N ALA A 80 -13.67 3.10 -1.23
CA ALA A 80 -13.45 4.52 -0.93
C ALA A 80 -13.68 5.42 -2.16
N ALA A 81 -13.34 4.94 -3.37
CA ALA A 81 -13.64 5.63 -4.63
C ALA A 81 -15.15 5.71 -4.89
N LYS A 82 -15.90 4.66 -4.54
CA LYS A 82 -17.37 4.62 -4.63
C LYS A 82 -18.03 5.54 -3.61
N ASP A 83 -17.55 5.55 -2.36
CA ASP A 83 -18.11 6.34 -1.26
C ASP A 83 -17.89 7.86 -1.46
N LYS A 84 -16.75 8.25 -2.03
CA LYS A 84 -16.46 9.67 -2.38
C LYS A 84 -17.26 10.21 -3.56
N GLY A 85 -18.24 9.46 -4.08
CA GLY A 85 -19.13 9.93 -5.14
C GLY A 85 -18.40 10.24 -6.45
N ILE A 86 -17.26 9.61 -6.72
CA ILE A 86 -16.65 9.65 -8.05
C ILE A 86 -17.47 8.73 -8.96
N SER A 87 -18.60 9.25 -9.39
CA SER A 87 -19.21 8.88 -10.67
C SER A 87 -18.28 9.37 -11.79
N HIS A 88 -17.09 8.76 -11.94
CA HIS A 88 -16.29 8.98 -13.14
C HIS A 88 -16.40 7.77 -14.06
N LEU A 89 -17.47 7.86 -14.85
CA LEU A 89 -17.69 7.25 -16.15
C LEU A 89 -17.44 5.74 -16.23
N GLU A 90 -18.55 5.01 -16.13
CA GLU A 90 -18.79 4.02 -17.17
C GLU A 90 -18.60 4.67 -18.55
N ARG A 91 -17.66 4.17 -19.34
CA ARG A 91 -18.00 3.82 -20.73
C ARG A 91 -17.08 2.72 -21.24
N ARG A 92 -17.53 1.49 -20.96
CA ARG A 92 -17.76 0.45 -21.96
C ARG A 92 -17.31 0.86 -23.37
N SER A 93 -16.16 0.38 -23.82
CA SER A 93 -15.81 0.35 -25.25
C SER A 93 -16.69 -0.70 -25.94
N ASP A 94 -17.99 -0.44 -26.00
CA ASP A 94 -18.88 -0.99 -27.02
C ASP A 94 -18.56 -0.24 -28.31
N PHE A 95 -17.56 -0.71 -29.06
CA PHE A 95 -17.48 -0.39 -30.47
C PHE A 95 -18.58 -1.15 -31.21
N ALA A 96 -19.81 -0.68 -31.04
CA ALA A 96 -20.88 -0.90 -32.00
C ALA A 96 -20.54 -0.10 -33.26
N ASN A 97 -19.73 -0.68 -34.15
CA ASN A 97 -19.60 -0.17 -35.51
C ASN A 97 -20.69 -0.80 -36.39
N VAL A 98 -21.91 -0.28 -36.26
CA VAL A 98 -22.88 -0.27 -37.37
C VAL A 98 -22.44 0.84 -38.32
N ARG A 99 -21.83 0.44 -39.45
CA ARG A 99 -22.25 0.90 -40.77
C ARG A 99 -21.62 0.06 -41.87
#